data_AF-A0AAV5IXQ4-F1
#
_entry.id   AF-A0AAV5IXQ4-F1
#
_cell.length_a   1.000
_cell.length_b   1.000
_cell.length_c   1.000
_cell.angle_alpha   90.00
_cell.angle_beta   90.00
_cell.angle_gamma   90.00
#
_symmetry.space_group_name_H-M   'P 1'
#
loop_
_entity.id
_entity.type
_entity.pdbx_description
1 polymer ?
#
loop_
_entity_poly.entity_id
_entity_poly.type
_entity_poly.pdbx_seq_one_letter_code
_entity_poly.pdbx_strand_id
1 'polypeptide(L)'
;MDELPLEEVTEETMLKWRTAIKDALCIKFKVEFAMEHLKKTIAGRYFGVKPYKEAEKMDDEISKAEARLNGLKECKKFRDIAKEFDGKPLSEGLWGYSVFEKM
;
A
#
# COMPACT_ATOMS: atom_id res chain seq x y z
N MET A 1 -5.66 -14.82 31.05
CA MET A 1 -5.86 -14.55 29.62
C MET A 1 -4.68 -13.71 29.24
N ASP A 2 -3.66 -14.33 28.63
CA ASP A 2 -2.49 -13.57 28.17
C ASP A 2 -2.98 -12.50 27.19
N GLU A 3 -2.52 -11.27 27.38
CA GLU A 3 -2.89 -10.14 26.53
C GLU A 3 -2.28 -10.37 25.14
N LEU A 4 -3.08 -10.93 24.23
CA LEU A 4 -2.72 -11.03 22.82
C LEU A 4 -2.49 -9.62 22.27
N PRO A 5 -1.34 -9.34 21.64
CA PRO A 5 -1.12 -8.09 20.92
C PRO A 5 -2.25 -7.87 19.90
N LEU A 6 -2.75 -6.64 19.80
CA LEU A 6 -3.88 -6.31 18.90
C LEU A 6 -3.54 -6.57 17.42
N GLU A 7 -2.26 -6.63 17.08
CA GLU A 7 -1.74 -7.03 15.76
C GLU A 7 -1.98 -8.51 15.43
N GLU A 8 -2.12 -9.37 16.44
CA GLU A 8 -2.34 -10.82 16.30
C GLU A 8 -3.83 -11.19 16.34
N VAL A 9 -4.70 -10.24 16.69
CA VAL A 9 -6.15 -10.45 16.67
C VAL A 9 -6.60 -10.68 15.23
N THR A 10 -7.20 -11.84 14.97
CA THR A 10 -7.80 -12.19 13.68
C THR A 10 -9.32 -11.97 13.69
N GLU A 11 -9.94 -11.94 12.51
CA GLU A 11 -11.40 -11.90 12.39
C GLU A 11 -12.06 -13.10 13.08
N GLU A 12 -11.45 -14.29 12.98
CA GLU A 12 -11.90 -15.49 13.67
C GLU A 12 -11.90 -15.32 15.20
N THR A 13 -10.88 -14.66 15.74
CA THR A 13 -10.78 -14.37 17.18
C THR A 13 -11.87 -13.40 17.62
N MET A 14 -12.13 -12.35 16.82
CA MET A 14 -13.23 -11.41 17.05
C MET A 14 -14.60 -12.11 17.04
N LEU A 15 -14.81 -13.07 16.13
CA LEU A 15 -16.02 -13.87 16.06
C LEU A 15 -16.20 -14.76 17.30
N LYS A 16 -15.13 -15.42 17.76
CA LYS A 16 -15.16 -16.23 18.99
C LYS A 16 -15.54 -15.39 20.21
N TRP A 17 -14.93 -14.22 20.38
CA TRP A 17 -15.26 -13.31 21.49
C TRP A 17 -16.70 -12.80 21.43
N ARG A 18 -17.18 -12.43 20.23
CA ARG A 18 -18.58 -12.03 20.03
C ARG A 18 -19.54 -13.16 20.43
N THR A 19 -19.27 -14.39 20.01
CA THR A 19 -20.12 -15.55 20.32
C THR A 19 -20.12 -15.84 21.81
N ALA A 20 -18.96 -15.87 22.46
CA ALA A 20 -18.86 -16.09 23.91
C ALA A 20 -19.64 -15.03 24.71
N ILE A 21 -19.56 -13.76 24.33
CA ILE A 21 -20.35 -12.67 24.93
C ILE A 21 -21.84 -12.89 24.73
N LYS A 22 -22.25 -13.32 23.52
CA LYS A 22 -23.66 -13.61 23.21
C LYS A 22 -24.20 -14.78 24.03
N ASP A 23 -23.41 -15.83 24.20
CA ASP A 23 -23.78 -17.00 25.00
C ASP A 23 -23.88 -16.64 26.49
N ALA A 24 -22.94 -15.84 26.99
CA ALA A 24 -22.99 -15.30 28.36
C ALA A 24 -24.22 -14.40 28.58
N LEU A 25 -24.59 -13.58 27.61
CA LEU A 25 -25.82 -12.79 27.67
C LEU A 25 -27.07 -13.68 27.71
N CYS A 26 -27.07 -14.80 26.96
CA CYS A 26 -28.18 -15.74 26.91
C CYS A 26 -28.47 -16.37 28.29
N ILE A 27 -27.43 -16.64 29.08
CA ILE A 27 -27.56 -17.12 30.46
C ILE A 27 -27.75 -15.99 31.49
N LYS A 28 -28.13 -14.78 31.05
CA LYS A 28 -28.36 -13.57 31.85
C LYS A 28 -27.15 -13.07 32.64
N PHE A 29 -25.94 -13.36 32.16
CA PHE A 29 -24.72 -12.80 32.72
C PHE A 29 -24.61 -11.30 32.37
N LYS A 30 -23.99 -10.52 33.25
CA LYS A 30 -23.67 -9.11 32.97
C LYS A 30 -22.48 -9.02 32.03
N VAL A 31 -22.75 -8.63 30.79
CA VAL A 31 -21.75 -8.58 29.71
C VAL A 31 -21.46 -7.16 29.21
N GLU A 32 -22.05 -6.14 29.83
CA GLU A 32 -21.97 -4.76 29.34
C GLU A 32 -20.51 -4.30 29.18
N PHE A 33 -19.67 -4.61 30.16
CA PHE A 33 -18.24 -4.32 30.10
C PHE A 33 -17.53 -5.02 28.93
N ALA A 34 -17.78 -6.33 28.76
CA ALA A 34 -17.15 -7.11 27.70
C ALA A 34 -17.60 -6.65 26.31
N MET A 35 -18.88 -6.31 26.15
CA MET A 35 -19.43 -5.74 24.92
C MET A 35 -18.82 -4.37 24.61
N GLU A 36 -18.77 -3.47 25.58
CA GLU A 36 -18.15 -2.14 25.42
C GLU A 36 -16.67 -2.26 25.07
N HIS A 37 -15.93 -3.13 25.74
CA HIS A 37 -14.50 -3.30 25.51
C HIS A 37 -14.20 -3.88 24.12
N LEU A 38 -14.95 -4.90 23.69
CA LEU A 38 -14.82 -5.48 22.35
C LEU A 38 -15.14 -4.45 21.27
N LYS A 39 -16.18 -3.64 21.46
CA LYS A 39 -16.62 -2.63 20.49
C LYS A 39 -15.67 -1.43 20.41
N LYS A 40 -15.29 -0.84 21.55
CA LYS A 40 -14.54 0.42 21.61
C LYS A 40 -13.04 0.20 21.39
N THR A 41 -12.46 -0.78 22.06
CA THR A 41 -11.01 -0.93 22.10
C THR A 41 -10.52 -1.83 20.97
N ILE A 42 -11.16 -2.99 20.82
CA ILE A 42 -10.64 -4.05 19.94
C ILE A 42 -11.10 -3.85 18.51
N ALA A 43 -12.41 -3.69 18.27
CA ALA A 43 -12.92 -3.50 16.92
C ALA A 43 -12.42 -2.19 16.30
N GLY A 44 -12.45 -1.08 17.04
CA GLY A 44 -11.95 0.21 16.55
C GLY A 44 -10.48 0.16 16.14
N ARG A 45 -9.63 -0.50 16.92
CA ARG A 45 -8.20 -0.64 16.59
C ARG A 45 -7.97 -1.66 15.47
N TYR A 46 -8.69 -2.78 15.44
CA TYR A 46 -8.60 -3.79 14.38
C TYR A 46 -9.02 -3.21 13.02
N PHE A 47 -10.20 -2.59 12.95
CA PHE A 47 -10.71 -1.95 11.73
C PHE A 47 -9.99 -0.64 11.39
N GLY A 48 -9.31 0.00 12.34
CA GLY A 48 -8.50 1.18 12.06
C GLY A 48 -7.10 0.84 11.52
N VAL A 49 -6.45 -0.20 12.06
CA VAL A 49 -5.04 -0.51 11.77
C VAL A 49 -4.87 -1.37 10.52
N LYS A 50 -5.74 -2.37 10.30
CA LYS A 50 -5.60 -3.24 9.11
C LYS A 50 -5.81 -2.50 7.79
N PRO A 51 -6.92 -1.76 7.60
CA PRO A 51 -7.14 -1.00 6.37
C PRO A 51 -6.05 0.06 6.15
N TYR A 52 -5.51 0.64 7.22
CA TYR A 52 -4.41 1.60 7.12
C TYR A 52 -3.12 0.94 6.59
N LYS A 53 -2.72 -0.23 7.12
CA LYS A 53 -1.55 -0.97 6.63
C LYS A 53 -1.72 -1.47 5.20
N GLU A 54 -2.93 -1.88 4.83
CA GLU A 54 -3.25 -2.26 3.45
C GLU A 54 -3.20 -1.06 2.50
N ALA A 55 -3.71 0.10 2.94
CA ALA A 55 -3.62 1.35 2.19
C ALA A 55 -2.16 1.79 1.99
N GLU A 56 -1.34 1.77 3.05
CA GLU A 56 0.09 2.10 2.98
C GLU A 56 0.83 1.19 1.99
N LYS A 57 0.52 -0.11 2.01
CA LYS A 57 1.07 -1.06 1.03
C LYS A 57 0.64 -0.74 -0.40
N MET A 58 -0.63 -0.36 -0.62
CA MET A 58 -1.12 0.03 -1.95
C MET A 58 -0.45 1.32 -2.43
N ASP A 59 -0.25 2.31 -1.57
CA ASP A 59 0.46 3.55 -1.90
C ASP A 59 1.92 3.28 -2.32
N ASP A 60 2.60 2.35 -1.64
CA ASP A 60 3.94 1.89 -2.02
C ASP A 60 3.97 1.21 -3.40
N GLU A 61 2.96 0.39 -3.70
CA GLU A 61 2.82 -0.30 -4.99
C GLU A 61 2.53 0.69 -6.13
N ILE A 62 1.67 1.69 -5.88
CA ILE A 62 1.38 2.79 -6.80
C ILE A 62 2.67 3.58 -7.08
N SER A 63 3.39 3.98 -6.05
CA SER A 63 4.64 4.74 -6.17
C SER A 63 5.68 3.99 -7.02
N LYS A 64 5.82 2.68 -6.81
CA LYS A 64 6.71 1.82 -7.63
C LYS A 64 6.24 1.72 -9.08
N ALA A 65 4.94 1.62 -9.31
CA ALA A 65 4.38 1.57 -10.66
C ALA A 65 4.59 2.90 -11.41
N GLU A 66 4.41 4.03 -10.74
CA GLU A 66 4.65 5.37 -11.30
C GLU A 66 6.11 5.58 -11.69
N ALA A 67 7.06 5.18 -10.84
CA ALA A 67 8.49 5.24 -11.14
C ALA A 67 8.84 4.43 -12.39
N ARG A 68 8.30 3.20 -12.53
CA ARG A 68 8.49 2.35 -13.71
C ARG A 68 7.89 2.98 -14.97
N LEU A 69 6.68 3.56 -14.85
CA LEU A 69 6.03 4.26 -15.95
C LEU A 69 6.87 5.45 -16.43
N ASN A 70 7.45 6.20 -15.50
CA ASN A 70 8.31 7.33 -15.84
C ASN A 70 9.58 6.88 -16.58
N GLY A 71 10.26 5.84 -16.09
CA GLY A 71 11.42 5.27 -16.79
C GLY A 71 11.08 4.76 -18.19
N LEU A 72 9.91 4.14 -18.37
CA LEU A 72 9.42 3.74 -19.69
C LEU A 72 9.18 4.94 -20.63
N LYS A 73 8.64 6.05 -20.11
CA LYS A 73 8.46 7.28 -20.89
C LYS A 73 9.80 7.85 -21.34
N GLU A 74 10.80 7.87 -20.47
CA GLU A 74 12.16 8.31 -20.82
C GLU A 74 12.80 7.41 -21.89
N CYS A 75 12.73 6.09 -21.72
CA CYS A 75 13.20 5.14 -22.73
C CYS A 75 12.50 5.31 -24.09
N LYS A 76 11.20 5.65 -24.09
CA LYS A 76 10.48 5.97 -25.34
C LYS A 76 11.02 7.22 -26.01
N LYS A 77 11.31 8.29 -25.26
CA LYS A 77 11.94 9.51 -25.82
C LYS A 77 13.26 9.18 -26.51
N PHE A 78 14.13 8.40 -25.87
CA PHE A 78 15.40 7.99 -26.48
C PHE A 78 15.20 7.11 -27.72
N ARG A 79 14.20 6.23 -27.71
CA ARG A 79 13.84 5.41 -28.88
C ARG A 79 13.35 6.27 -30.05
N ASP A 80 12.50 7.25 -29.78
CA ASP A 80 11.96 8.14 -30.81
C ASP A 80 13.08 9.01 -31.41
N ILE A 81 14.01 9.50 -30.58
CA ILE A 81 15.25 10.14 -31.05
C ILE A 81 16.05 9.16 -31.91
N ALA A 82 16.31 7.94 -31.45
CA ALA A 82 17.10 6.97 -32.21
C ALA A 82 16.51 6.64 -33.59
N LYS A 83 15.17 6.60 -33.71
CA LYS A 83 14.48 6.42 -35.00
C LYS A 83 14.73 7.57 -35.98
N GLU A 84 14.96 8.79 -35.50
CA GLU A 84 15.25 9.95 -36.35
C GLU A 84 16.58 9.80 -37.11
N PHE A 85 17.48 8.97 -36.57
CA PHE A 85 18.80 8.64 -37.13
C PHE A 85 18.82 7.32 -37.90
N ASP A 86 17.70 6.59 -37.97
CA ASP A 86 17.64 5.34 -38.73
C ASP A 86 17.86 5.62 -40.23
N GLY A 87 18.89 5.00 -40.81
CA GLY A 87 19.32 5.24 -42.18
C GLY A 87 20.12 6.53 -42.44
N LYS A 88 20.46 7.33 -41.41
CA LYS A 88 21.31 8.53 -41.52
C LYS A 88 22.67 8.32 -40.83
N PRO A 89 23.78 8.81 -41.39
CA PRO A 89 25.07 8.75 -40.70
C PRO A 89 25.07 9.66 -39.46
N LEU A 90 25.65 9.18 -38.35
CA LEU A 90 25.73 9.92 -37.08
C LEU A 90 26.39 11.31 -37.21
N SER A 91 27.21 11.50 -38.24
CA SER A 91 27.87 12.78 -38.57
C SER A 91 26.91 13.86 -39.06
N GLU A 92 25.70 13.52 -39.52
CA GLU A 92 24.73 14.48 -40.06
C GLU A 92 23.80 15.12 -39.01
N GLY A 93 23.74 14.60 -37.77
CA GLY A 93 22.75 15.06 -36.79
C GLY A 93 23.21 15.34 -35.36
N LEU A 94 24.46 15.03 -34.97
CA LEU A 94 24.94 15.23 -33.59
C LEU A 94 25.98 16.33 -33.40
N TRP A 95 26.50 16.93 -34.48
CA TRP A 95 27.56 17.95 -34.43
C TRP A 95 27.09 19.36 -34.80
N GLY A 96 25.79 19.63 -34.71
CA GLY A 96 25.19 20.93 -35.05
C GLY A 96 24.93 21.88 -33.87
N TYR A 97 25.08 21.44 -32.62
CA TYR A 97 24.91 22.30 -31.45
C TYR A 97 26.06 22.15 -30.45
N SER A 98 26.85 23.22 -30.34
CA SER A 98 27.85 23.47 -29.29
C SER A 98 27.23 23.40 -27.87
N VAL A 99 27.18 22.21 -27.28
CA VAL A 99 26.85 22.04 -25.84
C VAL A 99 28.02 21.43 -25.05
N PHE A 100 29.23 21.42 -25.64
CA PHE A 100 30.48 21.12 -24.92
C PHE A 100 31.35 22.36 -24.67
N GLU A 101 30.75 23.55 -24.63
CA GLU A 101 31.41 24.75 -24.09
C GLU A 101 30.76 25.16 -22.76
N LYS A 102 31.25 24.54 -21.68
CA LYS A 102 31.47 25.08 -20.31
C LYS A 102 31.43 23.92 -19.31
N MET A 103 32.54 23.18 -19.27
CA MET A 103 33.13 22.78 -17.98
C MET A 103 33.95 23.94 -17.43
#